data_AF-A0A2E7PZR7-F1
#
_entry.id   AF-A0A2E7PZR7-F1
#
_cell.length_a   1.000
_cell.length_b   1.000
_cell.length_c   1.000
_cell.angle_alpha   90.00
_cell.angle_beta   90.00
_cell.angle_gamma   90.00
#
_symmetry.space_group_name_H-M   'P 1'
#
loop_
_entity.id
_entity.type
_entity.pdbx_description
1 polymer ?
#
loop_
_entity_poly.entity_id
_entity_poly.type
_entity_poly.pdbx_seq_one_letter_code
_entity_poly.pdbx_strand_id
1 'polypeptide(L)'
;MSTITNKLDYEKVLAGQENMVHLATRIQAPLLETKNRKPVAFAICLDRSGSMNSEKKFDYALKACEGVVQNLRTNDLFSLVTFDDQMEVVVPMSTLDRKERILSLIRKLNTGGMTNLSGGWKVASDEFKKAEPGMLKRMLLLTDGIANRGIVDHRQLITLVGDGMRNQGIRTSCLGFGESYPEDLLSDMATHATGNFYDVDTKDKLPAVFAAELEGALRISMENLRIRVREEEFCSSWSDFGGLRITETEDGIKEMLVGDLVSEEVRSFALEVKVKSRNSLGTGNLISLDFAYDLITETGVDAKSESQTLQVSFVEDMKEVEPDESVLSIVSNQRASLIIRHAIERIDEGSEREALDLLNHELEKLEAIQRPELTGDSILLIRSTIDRINGGWTRTRGRKFAQYGVRSYAKMSSHEYWCAEDSFSPSFKQFSDDEL
;
A
#
# COMPACT_ATOMS: atom_id res chain seq x y z
N MET A 1 5.19 23.08 -1.15
CA MET A 1 5.74 22.35 -2.31
C MET A 1 5.98 20.92 -1.88
N SER A 2 5.83 19.95 -2.78
CA SER A 2 6.32 18.59 -2.53
C SER A 2 7.84 18.62 -2.37
N THR A 3 8.36 17.74 -1.52
CA THR A 3 9.82 17.59 -1.34
C THR A 3 10.20 16.17 -1.71
N ILE A 4 11.08 16.01 -2.70
CA ILE A 4 11.63 14.72 -3.12
C ILE A 4 13.12 14.73 -2.83
N THR A 5 13.57 13.82 -1.97
CA THR A 5 14.96 13.70 -1.54
C THR A 5 15.48 12.31 -1.89
N ASN A 6 16.62 12.27 -2.58
CA ASN A 6 17.31 11.04 -2.92
C ASN A 6 18.68 11.01 -2.24
N LYS A 7 19.05 9.86 -1.67
CA LYS A 7 20.32 9.67 -0.96
C LYS A 7 20.89 8.28 -1.25
N LEU A 8 22.20 8.19 -1.41
CA LEU A 8 22.93 6.93 -1.41
C LEU A 8 23.45 6.64 0.00
N ASP A 9 23.47 5.36 0.39
CA ASP A 9 24.19 4.94 1.60
C ASP A 9 25.71 5.13 1.43
N TYR A 10 26.24 5.05 0.22
CA TYR A 10 27.62 5.38 -0.11
C TYR A 10 27.69 6.24 -1.37
N GLU A 11 28.11 7.49 -1.24
CA GLU A 11 28.43 8.36 -2.39
C GLU A 11 29.83 8.10 -2.95
N LYS A 12 30.69 7.45 -2.16
CA LYS A 12 32.05 7.04 -2.52
C LYS A 12 32.18 5.53 -2.46
N VAL A 13 32.80 4.93 -3.45
CA VAL A 13 33.04 3.48 -3.54
C VAL A 13 34.47 3.19 -3.97
N LEU A 14 34.98 1.99 -3.65
CA LEU A 14 36.34 1.60 -4.03
C LEU A 14 36.48 1.40 -5.55
N ALA A 15 37.53 1.97 -6.12
CA ALA A 15 37.94 1.76 -7.49
C ALA A 15 38.44 0.31 -7.71
N GLY A 16 38.39 -0.16 -8.96
CA GLY A 16 38.93 -1.45 -9.37
C GLY A 16 38.08 -2.68 -9.02
N GLN A 17 36.92 -2.50 -8.39
CA GLN A 17 35.98 -3.58 -8.10
C GLN A 17 34.53 -3.17 -8.36
N GLU A 18 33.65 -4.17 -8.52
CA GLU A 18 32.22 -3.93 -8.46
C GLU A 18 31.83 -3.57 -7.03
N ASN A 19 30.90 -2.63 -6.88
CA ASN A 19 30.37 -2.25 -5.57
C ASN A 19 28.85 -2.36 -5.58
N MET A 20 28.26 -2.44 -4.40
CA MET A 20 26.81 -2.36 -4.20
C MET A 20 26.52 -1.16 -3.33
N VAL A 21 25.58 -0.33 -3.75
CA VAL A 21 25.06 0.80 -2.99
C VAL A 21 23.55 0.73 -2.93
N HIS A 22 22.96 1.41 -1.96
CA HIS A 22 21.52 1.50 -1.79
C HIS A 22 21.08 2.95 -1.93
N LEU A 23 20.04 3.17 -2.71
CA LEU A 23 19.41 4.45 -2.92
C LEU A 23 18.13 4.50 -2.10
N ALA A 24 18.02 5.43 -1.15
CA ALA A 24 16.75 5.77 -0.52
C ALA A 24 16.16 7.03 -1.14
N THR A 25 14.89 6.93 -1.51
CA THR A 25 14.06 8.06 -1.95
C THR A 25 13.02 8.33 -0.88
N ARG A 26 12.88 9.60 -0.49
CA ARG A 26 11.83 10.09 0.41
C ARG A 26 11.01 11.15 -0.33
N ILE A 27 9.71 10.96 -0.41
CA ILE A 27 8.76 11.88 -1.02
C ILE A 27 7.83 12.38 0.07
N GLN A 28 7.72 13.69 0.23
CA GLN A 28 6.72 14.33 1.09
C GLN A 28 5.69 15.06 0.24
N ALA A 29 4.44 14.66 0.39
CA ALA A 29 3.30 15.29 -0.25
C ALA A 29 2.99 16.65 0.41
N PRO A 30 2.59 17.66 -0.36
CA PRO A 30 2.30 18.98 0.20
C PRO A 30 1.04 18.95 1.06
N LEU A 31 0.93 19.92 1.97
CA LEU A 31 -0.30 20.21 2.70
C LEU A 31 -1.40 20.62 1.71
N LEU A 32 -2.56 19.98 1.80
CA LEU A 32 -3.80 20.39 1.14
C LEU A 32 -4.77 20.94 2.18
N GLU A 33 -5.10 22.21 2.07
CA GLU A 33 -6.11 22.85 2.92
C GLU A 33 -7.49 22.20 2.69
N THR A 34 -7.98 21.51 3.72
CA THR A 34 -9.18 20.66 3.63
C THR A 34 -10.42 21.42 3.20
N LYS A 35 -10.52 22.73 3.46
CA LYS A 35 -11.70 23.55 3.10
C LYS A 35 -11.98 23.54 1.60
N ASN A 36 -10.95 23.58 0.76
CA ASN A 36 -11.07 23.71 -0.69
C ASN A 36 -10.80 22.40 -1.45
N ARG A 37 -10.94 21.23 -0.80
CA ARG A 37 -10.78 19.95 -1.50
C ARG A 37 -11.80 19.78 -2.63
N LYS A 38 -11.37 19.12 -3.70
CA LYS A 38 -12.24 18.74 -4.81
C LYS A 38 -13.33 17.76 -4.38
N PRO A 39 -14.48 17.76 -5.07
CA PRO A 39 -15.47 16.71 -4.91
C PRO A 39 -14.89 15.34 -5.25
N VAL A 40 -15.24 14.33 -4.47
CA VAL A 40 -14.89 12.93 -4.73
C VAL A 40 -16.11 12.18 -5.23
N ALA A 41 -15.91 11.21 -6.11
CA ALA A 41 -16.87 10.14 -6.35
C ALA A 41 -16.47 8.93 -5.50
N PHE A 42 -17.35 8.53 -4.58
CA PHE A 42 -17.13 7.43 -3.65
C PHE A 42 -18.19 6.35 -3.83
N ALA A 43 -17.78 5.12 -4.12
CA ALA A 43 -18.68 3.98 -4.21
C ALA A 43 -18.35 2.94 -3.14
N ILE A 44 -19.37 2.39 -2.50
CA ILE A 44 -19.25 1.21 -1.67
C ILE A 44 -19.80 0.02 -2.45
N CYS A 45 -19.00 -1.03 -2.59
CA CYS A 45 -19.39 -2.32 -3.12
C CYS A 45 -19.46 -3.30 -1.95
N LEU A 46 -20.67 -3.52 -1.42
CA LEU A 46 -20.91 -4.25 -0.17
C LEU A 46 -21.40 -5.67 -0.44
N ASP A 47 -20.65 -6.66 0.01
CA ASP A 47 -21.11 -8.04 0.09
C ASP A 47 -22.26 -8.14 1.09
N ARG A 48 -23.38 -8.74 0.65
CA ARG A 48 -24.53 -9.06 1.50
C ARG A 48 -24.81 -10.56 1.57
N SER A 49 -23.84 -11.40 1.21
CA SER A 49 -23.95 -12.86 1.24
C SER A 49 -24.32 -13.40 2.62
N GLY A 50 -24.82 -14.64 2.68
CA GLY A 50 -25.29 -15.24 3.92
C GLY A 50 -24.24 -15.29 5.05
N SER A 51 -22.94 -15.31 4.73
CA SER A 51 -21.86 -15.28 5.73
C SER A 51 -21.83 -13.97 6.52
N MET A 52 -22.22 -12.85 5.91
CA MET A 52 -22.30 -11.53 6.55
C MET A 52 -23.34 -11.47 7.68
N ASN A 53 -24.28 -12.44 7.74
CA ASN A 53 -25.26 -12.53 8.82
C ASN A 53 -24.69 -13.10 10.13
N SER A 54 -23.51 -13.72 10.08
CA SER A 54 -22.81 -14.16 11.29
C SER A 54 -22.42 -12.94 12.14
N GLU A 55 -22.44 -13.07 13.47
CA GLU A 55 -21.84 -12.12 14.43
C GLU A 55 -22.18 -10.63 14.26
N LYS A 56 -23.33 -10.30 13.64
CA LYS A 56 -23.76 -8.93 13.29
C LYS A 56 -22.79 -8.18 12.36
N LYS A 57 -21.97 -8.89 11.57
CA LYS A 57 -21.00 -8.28 10.64
C LYS A 57 -21.68 -7.29 9.69
N PHE A 58 -22.81 -7.70 9.12
CA PHE A 58 -23.59 -6.86 8.23
C PHE A 58 -24.09 -5.58 8.91
N ASP A 59 -24.60 -5.66 10.14
CA ASP A 59 -25.05 -4.48 10.89
C ASP A 59 -23.92 -3.47 11.09
N TYR A 60 -22.69 -3.94 11.33
CA TYR A 60 -21.52 -3.05 11.45
C TYR A 60 -21.15 -2.44 10.09
N ALA A 61 -21.18 -3.22 9.01
CA ALA A 61 -20.94 -2.71 7.66
C ALA A 61 -21.96 -1.62 7.28
N LEU A 62 -23.25 -1.81 7.62
CA LEU A 62 -24.27 -0.79 7.41
C LEU A 62 -23.99 0.48 8.21
N LYS A 63 -23.63 0.37 9.49
CA LYS A 63 -23.24 1.53 10.32
C LYS A 63 -22.04 2.28 9.74
N ALA A 64 -21.04 1.55 9.22
CA ALA A 64 -19.89 2.16 8.57
C ALA A 64 -20.28 2.90 7.27
N CYS A 65 -21.18 2.32 6.48
CA CYS A 65 -21.76 2.99 5.30
C CYS A 65 -22.51 4.28 5.69
N GLU A 66 -23.28 4.26 6.78
CA GLU A 66 -23.93 5.48 7.32
C GLU A 66 -22.90 6.55 7.69
N GLY A 67 -21.80 6.16 8.33
CA GLY A 67 -20.69 7.05 8.67
C GLY A 67 -20.07 7.72 7.45
N VAL A 68 -19.87 6.99 6.34
CA VAL A 68 -19.37 7.56 5.09
C VAL A 68 -20.32 8.63 4.54
N VAL A 69 -21.62 8.32 4.45
CA VAL A 69 -22.64 9.26 3.95
C VAL A 69 -22.69 10.53 4.81
N GLN A 70 -22.51 10.40 6.12
CA GLN A 70 -22.48 11.54 7.03
C GLN A 70 -21.26 12.44 6.81
N ASN A 71 -20.08 11.86 6.55
CA ASN A 71 -18.82 12.59 6.39
C ASN A 71 -18.56 13.17 4.99
N LEU A 72 -19.22 12.64 3.95
CA LEU A 72 -19.16 13.22 2.60
C LEU A 72 -19.85 14.59 2.54
N ARG A 73 -19.37 15.50 1.68
CA ARG A 73 -20.00 16.81 1.42
C ARG A 73 -21.17 16.66 0.45
N THR A 74 -22.05 17.65 0.41
CA THR A 74 -23.23 17.64 -0.48
C THR A 74 -22.85 17.56 -1.96
N ASN A 75 -21.70 18.14 -2.34
CA ASN A 75 -21.18 18.14 -3.70
C ASN A 75 -20.35 16.89 -4.05
N ASP A 76 -20.03 16.02 -3.09
CA ASP A 76 -19.45 14.72 -3.42
C ASP A 76 -20.51 13.83 -4.09
N LEU A 77 -20.06 12.83 -4.84
CA LEU A 77 -20.92 11.80 -5.40
C LEU A 77 -20.80 10.53 -4.57
N PHE A 78 -21.93 9.90 -4.28
CA PHE A 78 -21.99 8.65 -3.54
C PHE A 78 -22.82 7.60 -4.29
N SER A 79 -22.31 6.37 -4.30
CA SER A 79 -23.04 5.19 -4.77
C SER A 79 -22.91 4.06 -3.76
N LEU A 80 -23.98 3.28 -3.60
CA LEU A 80 -23.96 2.02 -2.86
C LEU A 80 -24.49 0.91 -3.74
N VAL A 81 -23.63 -0.06 -4.00
CA VAL A 81 -23.96 -1.29 -4.69
C VAL A 81 -23.80 -2.42 -3.71
N THR A 82 -24.82 -3.27 -3.60
CA THR A 82 -24.75 -4.50 -2.82
C THR A 82 -24.71 -5.70 -3.74
N PHE A 83 -24.00 -6.74 -3.35
CA PHE A 83 -23.94 -7.97 -4.14
C PHE A 83 -24.07 -9.23 -3.29
N ASP A 84 -24.75 -10.20 -3.85
CA ASP A 84 -24.80 -11.59 -3.41
C ASP A 84 -24.66 -12.51 -4.64
N ASP A 85 -25.67 -13.31 -4.99
CA ASP A 85 -25.78 -13.90 -6.32
C ASP A 85 -26.24 -12.90 -7.39
N GLN A 86 -26.93 -11.83 -6.96
CA GLN A 86 -27.36 -10.70 -7.78
C GLN A 86 -26.64 -9.41 -7.39
N MET A 87 -26.67 -8.41 -8.27
CA MET A 87 -26.14 -7.07 -7.99
C MET A 87 -27.31 -6.10 -7.92
N GLU A 88 -27.33 -5.28 -6.88
CA GLU A 88 -28.33 -4.23 -6.71
C GLU A 88 -27.64 -2.88 -6.50
N VAL A 89 -28.00 -1.90 -7.34
CA VAL A 89 -27.63 -0.50 -7.13
C VAL A 89 -28.65 0.11 -6.15
N VAL A 90 -28.36 0.01 -4.87
CA VAL A 90 -29.21 0.51 -3.78
C VAL A 90 -29.31 2.04 -3.83
N VAL A 91 -28.18 2.68 -4.07
CA VAL A 91 -28.07 4.14 -4.21
C VAL A 91 -27.29 4.40 -5.49
N PRO A 92 -27.93 4.88 -6.57
CA PRO A 92 -27.23 5.29 -7.78
C PRO A 92 -26.30 6.46 -7.49
N MET A 93 -25.14 6.50 -8.18
CA MET A 93 -24.17 7.59 -8.07
C MET A 93 -24.85 8.94 -8.26
N SER A 94 -24.88 9.73 -7.19
CA SER A 94 -25.55 11.02 -7.15
C SER A 94 -24.99 11.90 -6.03
N THR A 95 -25.28 13.20 -6.10
CA THR A 95 -24.96 14.16 -5.03
C THR A 95 -25.73 13.84 -3.76
N LEU A 96 -25.17 14.23 -2.61
CA LEU A 96 -25.73 13.90 -1.30
C LEU A 96 -26.77 14.93 -0.81
N ASP A 97 -27.58 15.51 -1.71
CA ASP A 97 -28.63 16.49 -1.36
C ASP A 97 -29.70 15.93 -0.43
N ARG A 98 -29.87 14.59 -0.42
CA ARG A 98 -30.90 13.87 0.35
C ARG A 98 -30.30 12.78 1.23
N LYS A 99 -29.32 13.13 2.06
CA LYS A 99 -28.63 12.19 2.98
C LYS A 99 -29.60 11.31 3.78
N GLU A 100 -30.65 11.88 4.36
CA GLU A 100 -31.62 11.09 5.14
C GLU A 100 -32.32 9.99 4.33
N ARG A 101 -32.61 10.25 3.05
CA ARG A 101 -33.15 9.22 2.16
C ARG A 101 -32.15 8.11 1.93
N ILE A 102 -30.88 8.44 1.71
CA ILE A 102 -29.78 7.48 1.53
C ILE A 102 -29.63 6.63 2.79
N LEU A 103 -29.54 7.24 3.97
CA LEU A 103 -29.46 6.54 5.25
C LEU A 103 -30.65 5.60 5.47
N SER A 104 -31.86 6.02 5.09
CA SER A 104 -33.06 5.18 5.18
C SER A 104 -33.02 3.95 4.27
N LEU A 105 -32.34 4.03 3.12
CA LEU A 105 -32.14 2.89 2.20
C LEU A 105 -31.12 1.92 2.79
N ILE A 106 -30.00 2.43 3.31
CA ILE A 106 -28.94 1.63 3.94
C ILE A 106 -29.51 0.77 5.08
N ARG A 107 -30.32 1.37 5.97
CA ARG A 107 -30.92 0.68 7.12
C ARG A 107 -31.93 -0.42 6.77
N LYS A 108 -32.39 -0.49 5.52
CA LYS A 108 -33.37 -1.50 5.06
C LYS A 108 -32.72 -2.70 4.40
N LEU A 109 -31.40 -2.68 4.21
CA LEU A 109 -30.68 -3.78 3.59
C LEU A 109 -30.69 -5.02 4.48
N ASN A 110 -30.73 -6.18 3.84
CA ASN A 110 -30.69 -7.48 4.50
C ASN A 110 -29.71 -8.39 3.77
N THR A 111 -29.15 -9.36 4.50
CA THR A 111 -28.26 -10.38 3.93
C THR A 111 -29.05 -11.44 3.16
N GLY A 112 -28.45 -12.03 2.14
CA GLY A 112 -28.99 -13.16 1.39
C GLY A 112 -27.99 -13.69 0.35
N GLY A 113 -28.28 -14.87 -0.23
CA GLY A 113 -27.61 -15.35 -1.44
C GLY A 113 -26.16 -15.85 -1.28
N MET A 114 -25.49 -15.98 -2.44
CA MET A 114 -24.07 -16.38 -2.62
C MET A 114 -23.15 -15.15 -2.73
N THR A 115 -21.92 -15.29 -3.25
CA THR A 115 -20.92 -14.21 -3.35
C THR A 115 -20.37 -14.08 -4.78
N ASN A 116 -20.92 -13.15 -5.56
CA ASN A 116 -20.45 -12.78 -6.90
C ASN A 116 -19.70 -11.44 -6.88
N LEU A 117 -18.47 -11.48 -6.37
CA LEU A 117 -17.59 -10.32 -6.21
C LEU A 117 -17.30 -9.62 -7.54
N SER A 118 -17.01 -10.38 -8.61
CA SER A 118 -16.72 -9.81 -9.93
C SER A 118 -17.88 -9.01 -10.52
N GLY A 119 -19.12 -9.51 -10.36
CA GLY A 119 -20.32 -8.82 -10.80
C GLY A 119 -20.58 -7.56 -9.98
N GLY A 120 -20.47 -7.66 -8.65
CA GLY A 120 -20.62 -6.53 -7.74
C GLY A 120 -19.65 -5.39 -8.08
N TRP A 121 -18.37 -5.72 -8.21
CA TRP A 121 -17.34 -4.73 -8.57
C TRP A 121 -17.62 -4.09 -9.93
N LYS A 122 -18.03 -4.87 -10.94
CA LYS A 122 -18.32 -4.33 -12.29
C LYS A 122 -19.51 -3.36 -12.27
N VAL A 123 -20.60 -3.70 -11.58
CA VAL A 123 -21.77 -2.82 -11.45
C VAL A 123 -21.41 -1.55 -10.68
N ALA A 124 -20.63 -1.66 -9.59
CA ALA A 124 -20.12 -0.50 -8.87
C ALA A 124 -19.16 0.37 -9.72
N SER A 125 -18.36 -0.27 -10.58
CA SER A 125 -17.45 0.41 -11.52
C SER A 125 -18.23 1.22 -12.55
N ASP A 126 -19.32 0.66 -13.09
CA ASP A 126 -20.19 1.34 -14.06
C ASP A 126 -20.84 2.61 -13.50
N GLU A 127 -21.09 2.67 -12.19
CA GLU A 127 -21.64 3.86 -11.53
C GLU A 127 -20.69 5.08 -11.60
N PHE A 128 -19.37 4.87 -11.72
CA PHE A 128 -18.41 5.96 -11.90
C PHE A 128 -18.46 6.62 -13.28
N LYS A 129 -19.17 6.04 -14.26
CA LYS A 129 -19.42 6.71 -15.57
C LYS A 129 -20.27 7.98 -15.42
N LYS A 130 -20.95 8.13 -14.29
CA LYS A 130 -21.75 9.32 -13.94
C LYS A 130 -20.91 10.44 -13.31
N ALA A 131 -19.66 10.16 -12.93
CA ALA A 131 -18.75 11.16 -12.38
C ALA A 131 -18.14 12.03 -13.48
N GLU A 132 -17.91 13.30 -13.19
CA GLU A 132 -17.31 14.23 -14.14
C GLU A 132 -15.84 13.87 -14.42
N PRO A 133 -15.32 14.16 -15.63
CA PRO A 133 -13.90 13.99 -15.93
C PRO A 133 -13.01 14.70 -14.92
N GLY A 134 -11.97 14.03 -14.43
CA GLY A 134 -11.04 14.58 -13.44
C GLY A 134 -11.52 14.52 -11.99
N MET A 135 -12.73 14.02 -11.71
CA MET A 135 -13.12 13.67 -10.34
C MET A 135 -12.34 12.44 -9.87
N LEU A 136 -11.89 12.49 -8.62
CA LEU A 136 -11.30 11.33 -7.97
C LEU A 136 -12.35 10.23 -7.80
N LYS A 137 -12.04 9.01 -8.22
CA LYS A 137 -12.93 7.84 -8.13
C LYS A 137 -12.38 6.85 -7.13
N ARG A 138 -13.14 6.59 -6.07
CA ARG A 138 -12.75 5.71 -4.94
C ARG A 138 -13.82 4.66 -4.69
N MET A 139 -13.44 3.41 -4.82
CA MET A 139 -14.28 2.26 -4.52
C MET A 139 -13.78 1.56 -3.27
N LEU A 140 -14.66 1.36 -2.29
CA LEU A 140 -14.42 0.47 -1.16
C LEU A 140 -15.20 -0.83 -1.37
N LEU A 141 -14.47 -1.92 -1.61
CA LEU A 141 -15.01 -3.28 -1.74
C LEU A 141 -14.98 -3.98 -0.38
N LEU A 142 -16.14 -4.36 0.15
CA LEU A 142 -16.27 -5.12 1.39
C LEU A 142 -16.72 -6.54 1.10
N THR A 143 -16.04 -7.53 1.69
CA THR A 143 -16.47 -8.93 1.68
C THR A 143 -15.95 -9.71 2.88
N ASP A 144 -16.72 -10.69 3.35
CA ASP A 144 -16.30 -11.66 4.37
C ASP A 144 -16.11 -13.09 3.82
N GLY A 145 -16.26 -13.26 2.50
CA GLY A 145 -16.42 -14.55 1.86
C GLY A 145 -15.52 -14.78 0.65
N ILE A 146 -15.56 -16.00 0.15
CA ILE A 146 -14.84 -16.43 -1.05
C ILE A 146 -15.73 -16.18 -2.26
N ALA A 147 -15.18 -15.55 -3.31
CA ALA A 147 -15.86 -15.41 -4.59
C ALA A 147 -16.22 -16.81 -5.13
N ASN A 148 -17.52 -17.08 -5.26
CA ASN A 148 -18.05 -18.41 -5.62
C ASN A 148 -18.97 -18.37 -6.85
N ARG A 149 -19.19 -17.17 -7.41
CA ARG A 149 -19.95 -16.92 -8.63
C ARG A 149 -19.25 -15.85 -9.49
N GLY A 150 -19.45 -15.95 -10.81
CA GLY A 150 -18.80 -15.06 -11.78
C GLY A 150 -17.33 -15.44 -12.02
N ILE A 151 -16.45 -14.45 -12.12
CA ILE A 151 -15.01 -14.68 -12.17
C ILE A 151 -14.53 -15.01 -10.75
N VAL A 152 -13.96 -16.20 -10.59
CA VAL A 152 -13.37 -16.68 -9.33
C VAL A 152 -11.86 -16.88 -9.43
N ASP A 153 -11.30 -16.80 -10.65
CA ASP A 153 -9.87 -16.91 -10.90
C ASP A 153 -9.13 -15.65 -10.40
N HIS A 154 -8.08 -15.87 -9.63
CA HIS A 154 -7.29 -14.83 -8.96
C HIS A 154 -6.71 -13.82 -9.97
N ARG A 155 -6.11 -14.30 -11.05
CA ARG A 155 -5.46 -13.45 -12.07
C ARG A 155 -6.48 -12.62 -12.85
N GLN A 156 -7.62 -13.21 -13.18
CA GLN A 156 -8.70 -12.49 -13.87
C GLN A 156 -9.31 -11.39 -12.99
N LEU A 157 -9.48 -11.63 -11.68
CA LEU A 157 -9.98 -10.61 -10.75
C LEU A 157 -8.99 -9.45 -10.57
N ILE A 158 -7.69 -9.76 -10.45
CA ILE A 158 -6.64 -8.74 -10.43
C ILE A 158 -6.64 -7.90 -11.72
N THR A 159 -6.78 -8.56 -12.88
CA THR A 159 -6.83 -7.89 -14.18
C THR A 159 -8.04 -6.98 -14.27
N LEU A 160 -9.22 -7.45 -13.82
CA LEU A 160 -10.47 -6.67 -13.81
C LEU A 160 -10.32 -5.34 -13.06
N VAL A 161 -9.76 -5.37 -11.85
CA VAL A 161 -9.59 -4.14 -11.05
C VAL A 161 -8.45 -3.27 -11.54
N GLY A 162 -7.37 -3.89 -12.03
CA GLY A 162 -6.25 -3.18 -12.66
C GLY A 162 -6.68 -2.43 -13.93
N ASP A 163 -7.57 -3.01 -14.74
CA ASP A 163 -8.16 -2.37 -15.90
C ASP A 163 -9.13 -1.24 -15.50
N GLY A 164 -9.86 -1.40 -14.38
CA GLY A 164 -10.65 -0.33 -13.78
C GLY A 164 -9.81 0.89 -13.45
N MET A 165 -8.66 0.68 -12.80
CA MET A 165 -7.73 1.76 -12.50
C MET A 165 -7.14 2.36 -13.77
N ARG A 166 -6.61 1.53 -14.67
CA ARG A 166 -5.93 1.99 -15.90
C ARG A 166 -6.85 2.74 -16.86
N ASN A 167 -8.05 2.21 -17.09
CA ASN A 167 -8.94 2.71 -18.14
C ASN A 167 -9.95 3.74 -17.63
N GLN A 168 -10.28 3.71 -16.32
CA GLN A 168 -11.34 4.56 -15.76
C GLN A 168 -10.87 5.41 -14.57
N GLY A 169 -9.65 5.22 -14.06
CA GLY A 169 -9.10 5.91 -12.89
C GLY A 169 -9.71 5.48 -11.55
N ILE A 170 -10.37 4.30 -11.51
CA ILE A 170 -11.07 3.80 -10.33
C ILE A 170 -10.08 3.14 -9.39
N ARG A 171 -9.84 3.77 -8.23
CA ARG A 171 -8.99 3.18 -7.19
C ARG A 171 -9.85 2.34 -6.27
N THR A 172 -9.50 1.06 -6.14
CA THR A 172 -10.29 0.10 -5.36
C THR A 172 -9.50 -0.30 -4.13
N SER A 173 -10.02 0.03 -2.97
CA SER A 173 -9.57 -0.51 -1.68
C SER A 173 -10.44 -1.70 -1.31
N CYS A 174 -9.83 -2.73 -0.73
CA CYS A 174 -10.49 -3.97 -0.36
C CYS A 174 -10.45 -4.15 1.16
N LEU A 175 -11.61 -4.44 1.75
CA LEU A 175 -11.76 -4.74 3.16
C LEU A 175 -12.25 -6.17 3.30
N GLY A 176 -11.40 -6.99 3.91
CA GLY A 176 -11.76 -8.33 4.33
C GLY A 176 -12.31 -8.30 5.76
N PHE A 177 -13.52 -8.82 5.96
CA PHE A 177 -14.13 -8.88 7.28
C PHE A 177 -14.09 -10.31 7.84
N GLY A 178 -13.59 -10.49 9.06
CA GLY A 178 -13.53 -11.80 9.73
C GLY A 178 -12.46 -12.74 9.17
N GLU A 179 -12.63 -14.05 9.33
CA GLU A 179 -11.52 -14.98 9.07
C GLU A 179 -11.51 -15.62 7.68
N SER A 180 -12.67 -15.71 7.03
CA SER A 180 -12.89 -16.67 5.92
C SER A 180 -12.63 -16.12 4.52
N TYR A 181 -12.28 -14.84 4.39
CA TYR A 181 -12.02 -14.22 3.09
C TYR A 181 -10.61 -14.58 2.56
N PRO A 182 -10.44 -14.66 1.22
CA PRO A 182 -9.15 -14.91 0.58
C PRO A 182 -8.30 -13.63 0.60
N GLU A 183 -7.40 -13.53 1.58
CA GLU A 183 -6.57 -12.33 1.78
C GLU A 183 -5.70 -12.01 0.59
N ASP A 184 -4.90 -12.97 0.12
CA ASP A 184 -3.97 -12.77 -1.00
C ASP A 184 -4.70 -12.15 -2.20
N LEU A 185 -5.93 -12.60 -2.47
CA LEU A 185 -6.78 -12.06 -3.54
C LEU A 185 -7.17 -10.60 -3.30
N LEU A 186 -7.78 -10.28 -2.15
CA LEU A 186 -8.21 -8.90 -1.85
C LEU A 186 -7.02 -7.95 -1.77
N SER A 187 -5.91 -8.45 -1.23
CA SER A 187 -4.66 -7.74 -1.07
C SER A 187 -4.05 -7.41 -2.44
N ASP A 188 -4.01 -8.36 -3.36
CA ASP A 188 -3.51 -8.14 -4.72
C ASP A 188 -4.45 -7.28 -5.56
N MET A 189 -5.76 -7.44 -5.41
CA MET A 189 -6.76 -6.59 -6.05
C MET A 189 -6.56 -5.12 -5.65
N ALA A 190 -6.45 -4.84 -4.35
CA ALA A 190 -6.19 -3.50 -3.87
C ALA A 190 -4.88 -2.93 -4.41
N THR A 191 -3.80 -3.71 -4.40
CA THR A 191 -2.49 -3.30 -4.97
C THR A 191 -2.60 -2.94 -6.45
N HIS A 192 -3.23 -3.80 -7.26
CA HIS A 192 -3.34 -3.58 -8.70
C HIS A 192 -4.30 -2.44 -9.07
N ALA A 193 -5.24 -2.13 -8.18
CA ALA A 193 -6.13 -0.98 -8.28
C ALA A 193 -5.60 0.27 -7.56
N THR A 194 -4.35 0.27 -7.09
CA THR A 194 -3.72 1.39 -6.35
C THR A 194 -4.49 1.85 -5.11
N GLY A 195 -5.24 0.94 -4.48
CA GLY A 195 -5.93 1.16 -3.22
C GLY A 195 -5.24 0.49 -2.03
N ASN A 196 -5.97 0.44 -0.92
CA ASN A 196 -5.53 -0.15 0.34
C ASN A 196 -6.24 -1.47 0.61
N PHE A 197 -5.53 -2.38 1.27
CA PHE A 197 -6.13 -3.58 1.82
C PHE A 197 -6.26 -3.42 3.34
N TYR A 198 -7.43 -3.78 3.86
CA TYR A 198 -7.72 -3.71 5.29
C TYR A 198 -8.20 -5.06 5.80
N ASP A 199 -7.49 -5.61 6.78
CA ASP A 199 -7.92 -6.77 7.57
C ASP A 199 -8.73 -6.27 8.77
N VAL A 200 -10.02 -6.60 8.81
CA VAL A 200 -10.91 -6.30 9.92
C VAL A 200 -11.32 -7.60 10.62
N ASP A 201 -10.54 -7.94 11.64
CA ASP A 201 -10.76 -9.07 12.54
C ASP A 201 -11.78 -8.79 13.64
N THR A 202 -11.97 -7.51 14.02
CA THR A 202 -12.93 -7.08 15.03
C THR A 202 -13.82 -5.95 14.54
N LYS A 203 -15.08 -5.98 14.99
CA LYS A 203 -16.08 -4.95 14.72
C LYS A 203 -15.63 -3.52 15.06
N ASP A 204 -14.75 -3.36 16.04
CA ASP A 204 -14.34 -2.05 16.56
C ASP A 204 -13.35 -1.35 15.62
N LYS A 205 -12.66 -2.11 14.75
CA LYS A 205 -11.77 -1.56 13.70
C LYS A 205 -12.54 -1.01 12.49
N LEU A 206 -13.75 -1.51 12.24
CA LEU A 206 -14.48 -1.20 11.00
C LEU A 206 -14.75 0.31 10.81
N PRO A 207 -15.26 1.07 11.80
CA PRO A 207 -15.46 2.50 11.64
C PRO A 207 -14.15 3.26 11.39
N ALA A 208 -13.06 2.85 12.05
CA ALA A 208 -11.75 3.47 11.89
C ALA A 208 -11.18 3.24 10.47
N VAL A 209 -11.32 2.03 9.93
CA VAL A 209 -10.90 1.71 8.56
C VAL A 209 -11.68 2.52 7.53
N PHE A 210 -13.01 2.59 7.66
CA PHE A 210 -13.83 3.38 6.75
C PHE A 210 -13.50 4.88 6.84
N ALA A 211 -13.27 5.39 8.05
CA ALA A 211 -12.86 6.76 8.26
C ALA A 211 -11.49 7.02 7.61
N ALA A 212 -10.52 6.12 7.79
CA ALA A 212 -9.19 6.21 7.19
C ALA A 212 -9.23 6.17 5.66
N GLU A 213 -10.03 5.26 5.07
CA GLU A 213 -10.19 5.19 3.61
C GLU A 213 -10.87 6.44 3.05
N LEU A 214 -11.92 6.93 3.73
CA LEU A 214 -12.60 8.15 3.33
C LEU A 214 -11.66 9.36 3.48
N GLU A 215 -11.03 9.55 4.64
CA GLU A 215 -10.07 10.63 4.86
C GLU A 215 -8.92 10.59 3.86
N GLY A 216 -8.39 9.39 3.61
CA GLY A 216 -7.37 9.15 2.61
C GLY A 216 -7.83 9.52 1.20
N ALA A 217 -9.09 9.25 0.84
CA ALA A 217 -9.69 9.72 -0.40
C ALA A 217 -9.87 11.25 -0.45
N LEU A 218 -10.20 11.87 0.69
CA LEU A 218 -10.52 13.30 0.76
C LEU A 218 -9.29 14.22 0.83
N ARG A 219 -8.14 13.69 1.23
CA ARG A 219 -6.92 14.47 1.51
C ARG A 219 -5.83 14.30 0.46
N ILE A 220 -6.11 13.72 -0.70
CA ILE A 220 -5.08 13.47 -1.72
C ILE A 220 -4.53 14.79 -2.24
N SER A 221 -3.23 14.98 -2.08
CA SER A 221 -2.53 16.18 -2.56
C SER A 221 -1.57 15.89 -3.71
N MET A 222 -1.23 14.62 -3.93
CA MET A 222 -0.43 14.15 -5.06
C MET A 222 -1.04 12.89 -5.64
N GLU A 223 -1.39 12.92 -6.93
CA GLU A 223 -1.95 11.80 -7.66
C GLU A 223 -0.93 11.19 -8.63
N ASN A 224 -1.09 9.87 -8.84
CA ASN A 224 -0.48 9.17 -9.97
C ASN A 224 1.05 9.35 -10.05
N LEU A 225 1.72 9.32 -8.89
CA LEU A 225 3.17 9.42 -8.82
C LEU A 225 3.81 8.18 -9.46
N ARG A 226 4.60 8.42 -10.49
CA ARG A 226 5.40 7.44 -11.20
C ARG A 226 6.84 7.88 -11.23
N ILE A 227 7.74 6.90 -11.22
CA ILE A 227 9.18 7.12 -11.20
C ILE A 227 9.79 6.29 -12.31
N ARG A 228 10.37 6.94 -13.30
CA ARG A 228 11.15 6.26 -14.33
C ARG A 228 12.58 6.19 -13.86
N VAL A 229 13.15 5.00 -13.91
CA VAL A 229 14.51 4.75 -13.46
C VAL A 229 15.37 4.45 -14.67
N ARG A 230 16.39 5.29 -14.89
CA ARG A 230 17.36 5.14 -15.98
C ARG A 230 18.72 4.75 -15.41
N GLU A 231 19.24 3.64 -15.93
CA GLU A 231 20.59 3.16 -15.64
C GLU A 231 21.59 4.05 -16.39
N GLU A 232 22.46 4.74 -15.67
CA GLU A 232 23.49 5.61 -16.26
C GLU A 232 24.80 4.84 -16.48
N GLU A 233 25.87 5.55 -16.82
CA GLU A 233 27.20 5.01 -17.14
C GLU A 233 27.65 3.92 -16.16
N PHE A 234 27.53 4.18 -14.84
CA PHE A 234 28.08 3.32 -13.80
C PHE A 234 27.08 2.35 -13.16
N CYS A 235 25.80 2.38 -13.53
CA CYS A 235 24.85 1.37 -13.07
C CYS A 235 24.90 0.15 -14.00
N SER A 236 25.06 -1.05 -13.42
CA SER A 236 24.92 -2.30 -14.17
C SER A 236 23.53 -2.90 -14.07
N SER A 237 22.86 -2.70 -12.94
CA SER A 237 21.51 -3.21 -12.66
C SER A 237 21.00 -2.60 -11.36
N TRP A 238 19.68 -2.57 -11.19
CA TRP A 238 19.03 -2.23 -9.94
C TRP A 238 17.80 -3.10 -9.67
N SER A 239 17.41 -3.18 -8.41
CA SER A 239 16.18 -3.85 -7.94
C SER A 239 15.54 -3.06 -6.80
N ASP A 240 14.23 -3.20 -6.62
CA ASP A 240 13.50 -2.57 -5.51
C ASP A 240 13.32 -3.55 -4.33
N PHE A 241 13.32 -3.02 -3.10
CA PHE A 241 12.97 -3.81 -1.92
C PHE A 241 11.46 -3.79 -1.61
N GLY A 242 10.79 -2.70 -1.99
CA GLY A 242 9.40 -2.42 -1.62
C GLY A 242 8.35 -3.31 -2.31
N GLY A 243 8.71 -4.08 -3.34
CA GLY A 243 7.74 -4.81 -4.16
C GLY A 243 6.82 -3.87 -4.92
N LEU A 244 7.34 -2.72 -5.34
CA LEU A 244 6.59 -1.74 -6.12
C LEU A 244 6.30 -2.31 -7.51
N ARG A 245 5.15 -1.94 -8.07
CA ARG A 245 4.81 -2.39 -9.43
C ARG A 245 5.74 -1.71 -10.42
N ILE A 246 6.57 -2.52 -11.09
CA ILE A 246 7.45 -2.09 -12.17
C ILE A 246 6.82 -2.50 -13.51
N THR A 247 6.68 -1.53 -14.40
CA THR A 247 6.33 -1.77 -15.81
C THR A 247 7.44 -1.28 -16.71
N GLU A 248 7.62 -1.93 -17.85
CA GLU A 248 8.59 -1.48 -18.86
C GLU A 248 7.86 -0.72 -19.96
N THR A 249 8.40 0.44 -20.32
CA THR A 249 7.91 1.26 -21.43
C THR A 249 8.37 0.69 -22.78
N GLU A 250 7.79 1.15 -23.89
CA GLU A 250 8.19 0.72 -25.25
C GLU A 250 9.69 0.99 -25.53
N ASP A 251 10.24 2.03 -24.91
CA ASP A 251 11.65 2.42 -25.02
C ASP A 251 12.58 1.63 -24.07
N GLY A 252 12.06 0.61 -23.37
CA GLY A 252 12.83 -0.23 -22.43
C GLY A 252 13.08 0.42 -21.06
N ILE A 253 12.54 1.61 -20.79
CA ILE A 253 12.69 2.28 -19.50
C ILE A 253 11.72 1.67 -18.51
N LYS A 254 12.24 1.27 -17.34
CA LYS A 254 11.45 0.77 -16.22
C LYS A 254 10.79 1.93 -15.47
N GLU A 255 9.48 1.83 -15.28
CA GLU A 255 8.64 2.78 -14.56
C GLU A 255 8.03 2.11 -13.32
N MET A 256 8.32 2.68 -12.16
CA MET A 256 7.77 2.29 -10.86
C MET A 256 6.50 3.09 -10.58
N LEU A 257 5.40 2.40 -10.27
CA LEU A 257 4.17 3.03 -9.83
C LEU A 257 4.16 3.20 -8.31
N VAL A 258 4.30 4.43 -7.85
CA VAL A 258 4.20 4.78 -6.42
C VAL A 258 2.75 5.01 -6.02
N GLY A 259 1.94 5.61 -6.90
CA GLY A 259 0.51 5.85 -6.69
C GLY A 259 0.21 7.22 -6.09
N ASP A 260 -0.88 7.32 -5.35
CA ASP A 260 -1.29 8.60 -4.74
C ASP A 260 -0.70 8.77 -3.35
N LEU A 261 -0.47 10.02 -2.94
CA LEU A 261 -0.11 10.39 -1.59
C LEU A 261 -1.14 11.37 -1.01
N VAL A 262 -1.48 11.16 0.25
CA VAL A 262 -2.36 12.08 0.99
C VAL A 262 -1.58 13.29 1.50
N SER A 263 -2.28 14.35 1.85
CA SER A 263 -1.72 15.58 2.38
C SER A 263 -0.75 15.29 3.51
N GLU A 264 0.47 15.82 3.37
CA GLU A 264 1.58 15.67 4.33
C GLU A 264 2.12 14.25 4.50
N GLU A 265 1.62 13.28 3.71
CA GLU A 265 2.16 11.94 3.69
C GLU A 265 3.62 11.95 3.22
N VAL A 266 4.45 11.21 3.92
CA VAL A 266 5.81 10.85 3.55
C VAL A 266 5.80 9.42 3.05
N ARG A 267 6.22 9.20 1.81
CA ARG A 267 6.46 7.86 1.28
C ARG A 267 7.93 7.65 1.01
N SER A 268 8.47 6.50 1.42
CA SER A 268 9.87 6.17 1.21
C SER A 268 10.04 4.86 0.44
N PHE A 269 11.08 4.76 -0.36
CA PHE A 269 11.48 3.49 -0.95
C PHE A 269 12.99 3.38 -1.10
N ALA A 270 13.48 2.15 -1.11
CA ALA A 270 14.88 1.81 -1.29
C ALA A 270 15.07 0.96 -2.55
N LEU A 271 16.14 1.27 -3.29
CA LEU A 271 16.65 0.48 -4.39
C LEU A 271 18.03 -0.06 -4.03
N GLU A 272 18.31 -1.29 -4.45
CA GLU A 272 19.66 -1.84 -4.51
C GLU A 272 20.24 -1.53 -5.89
N VAL A 273 21.44 -0.93 -5.95
CA VAL A 273 22.06 -0.48 -7.19
C VAL A 273 23.48 -1.05 -7.29
N LYS A 274 23.70 -1.85 -8.33
CA LYS A 274 25.00 -2.45 -8.60
C LYS A 274 25.86 -1.48 -9.43
N VAL A 275 27.02 -1.14 -8.89
CA VAL A 275 27.98 -0.18 -9.47
C VAL A 275 29.05 -0.94 -10.25
N LYS A 276 29.23 -0.58 -11.52
CA LYS A 276 30.29 -1.12 -12.38
C LYS A 276 31.68 -0.80 -11.81
N SER A 277 32.60 -1.74 -11.99
CA SER A 277 34.01 -1.51 -11.68
C SER A 277 34.60 -0.44 -12.59
N ARG A 278 35.39 0.46 -12.00
CA ARG A 278 36.14 1.49 -12.70
C ARG A 278 37.53 1.62 -12.07
N ASN A 279 38.58 1.51 -12.88
CA ASN A 279 39.96 1.63 -12.41
C ASN A 279 40.42 3.08 -12.21
N SER A 280 39.78 4.04 -12.89
CA SER A 280 40.10 5.45 -12.77
C SER A 280 39.28 6.11 -11.67
N LEU A 281 39.94 6.98 -10.91
CA LEU A 281 39.27 7.80 -9.89
C LEU A 281 38.35 8.85 -10.52
N GLY A 282 37.47 9.40 -9.70
CA GLY A 282 36.59 10.51 -10.04
C GLY A 282 35.11 10.18 -9.93
N THR A 283 34.28 11.16 -10.25
CA THR A 283 32.82 11.10 -10.10
C THR A 283 32.15 10.80 -11.44
N GLY A 284 31.02 10.11 -11.41
CA GLY A 284 30.22 9.85 -12.60
C GLY A 284 28.77 9.53 -12.28
N ASN A 285 27.92 9.58 -13.31
CA ASN A 285 26.49 9.35 -13.15
C ASN A 285 26.21 7.86 -12.89
N LEU A 286 25.48 7.59 -11.82
CA LEU A 286 25.09 6.25 -11.41
C LEU A 286 23.68 5.92 -11.91
N ILE A 287 22.69 6.72 -11.53
CA ILE A 287 21.29 6.43 -11.80
C ILE A 287 20.49 7.74 -11.89
N SER A 288 19.53 7.79 -12.81
CA SER A 288 18.62 8.94 -12.96
C SER A 288 17.19 8.52 -12.63
N LEU A 289 16.50 9.38 -11.88
CA LEU A 289 15.11 9.21 -11.49
C LEU A 289 14.29 10.36 -12.07
N ASP A 290 13.31 10.03 -12.92
CA ASP A 290 12.34 10.99 -13.43
C ASP A 290 10.99 10.78 -12.73
N PHE A 291 10.64 11.74 -11.88
CA PHE A 291 9.37 11.77 -11.16
C PHE A 291 8.32 12.45 -12.03
N ALA A 292 7.13 11.85 -12.13
CA ALA A 292 5.97 12.43 -12.79
C ALA A 292 4.73 12.24 -11.92
N TYR A 293 4.01 13.32 -11.62
CA TYR A 293 2.85 13.31 -10.72
C TYR A 293 1.93 14.49 -10.97
N ASP A 294 0.69 14.38 -10.50
CA ASP A 294 -0.33 15.42 -10.58
C ASP A 294 -0.54 16.03 -9.19
N LEU A 295 -0.21 17.31 -9.00
CA LEU A 295 -0.48 18.01 -7.74
C LEU A 295 -1.91 18.50 -7.70
N ILE A 296 -2.62 18.14 -6.63
CA ILE A 296 -3.95 18.65 -6.36
C ILE A 296 -3.80 19.96 -5.58
N THR A 297 -4.25 21.05 -6.18
CA THR A 297 -4.26 22.38 -5.57
C THR A 297 -5.70 22.84 -5.36
N GLU A 298 -5.87 23.91 -4.59
CA GLU A 298 -7.20 24.51 -4.40
C GLU A 298 -7.84 24.99 -5.72
N THR A 299 -7.01 25.35 -6.71
CA THR A 299 -7.44 25.94 -7.98
C THR A 299 -7.50 24.95 -9.13
N GLY A 300 -6.92 23.74 -9.00
CA GLY A 300 -6.76 22.87 -10.15
C GLY A 300 -5.99 21.58 -9.90
N VAL A 301 -5.60 20.94 -11.01
CA VAL A 301 -4.59 19.87 -11.03
C VAL A 301 -3.41 20.42 -11.82
N ASP A 302 -2.22 20.40 -11.22
CA ASP A 302 -0.98 20.79 -11.89
C ASP A 302 -0.11 19.56 -12.15
N ALA A 303 0.05 19.18 -13.42
CA ALA A 303 1.02 18.16 -13.79
C ALA A 303 2.45 18.64 -13.49
N LYS A 304 3.22 17.82 -12.78
CA LYS A 304 4.62 18.07 -12.41
C LYS A 304 5.51 16.97 -12.94
N SER A 305 6.74 17.36 -13.30
CA SER A 305 7.82 16.43 -13.54
C SER A 305 9.13 17.02 -13.04
N GLU A 306 9.96 16.18 -12.45
CA GLU A 306 11.28 16.54 -11.94
C GLU A 306 12.24 15.37 -12.21
N SER A 307 13.48 15.69 -12.60
CA SER A 307 14.52 14.70 -12.87
C SER A 307 15.69 14.93 -11.93
N GLN A 308 16.18 13.86 -11.30
CA GLN A 308 17.36 13.89 -10.44
C GLN A 308 18.33 12.79 -10.84
N THR A 309 19.59 13.15 -11.10
CA THR A 309 20.67 12.21 -11.42
C THR A 309 21.61 12.10 -10.24
N LEU A 310 21.73 10.89 -9.69
CA LEU A 310 22.68 10.59 -8.62
C LEU A 310 24.02 10.18 -9.20
N GLN A 311 25.09 10.60 -8.53
CA GLN A 311 26.45 10.32 -8.90
C GLN A 311 27.15 9.47 -7.85
N VAL A 312 28.17 8.73 -8.28
CA VAL A 312 29.06 7.98 -7.41
C VAL A 312 30.51 8.39 -7.69
N SER A 313 31.32 8.43 -6.65
CA SER A 313 32.75 8.77 -6.73
C SER A 313 33.61 7.53 -6.46
N PHE A 314 34.59 7.29 -7.31
CA PHE A 314 35.53 6.18 -7.15
C PHE A 314 36.79 6.66 -6.41
N VAL A 315 37.14 5.97 -5.33
CA VAL A 315 38.28 6.26 -4.45
C VAL A 315 39.19 5.04 -4.28
N GLU A 316 40.45 5.25 -3.92
CA GLU A 316 41.40 4.17 -3.62
C GLU A 316 41.44 3.80 -2.13
N ASP A 317 41.27 4.78 -1.23
CA ASP A 317 41.34 4.55 0.22
C ASP A 317 39.96 4.17 0.77
N MET A 318 39.88 3.01 1.40
CA MET A 318 38.67 2.54 2.08
C MET A 318 38.20 3.49 3.19
N LYS A 319 39.11 4.28 3.78
CA LYS A 319 38.75 5.27 4.80
C LYS A 319 37.89 6.42 4.26
N GLU A 320 37.89 6.64 2.95
CA GLU A 320 37.02 7.63 2.32
C GLU A 320 35.61 7.12 2.05
N VAL A 321 35.38 5.80 2.17
CA VAL A 321 34.07 5.18 1.99
C VAL A 321 33.30 5.26 3.31
N GLU A 322 32.63 6.39 3.50
CA GLU A 322 31.83 6.67 4.69
C GLU A 322 30.34 6.43 4.40
N PRO A 323 29.62 5.68 5.25
CA PRO A 323 28.19 5.44 5.08
C PRO A 323 27.33 6.64 5.48
N ASP A 324 26.28 6.97 4.69
CA ASP A 324 25.15 7.78 5.14
C ASP A 324 24.12 6.88 5.85
N GLU A 325 24.21 6.87 7.17
CA GLU A 325 23.37 6.05 8.04
C GLU A 325 21.87 6.43 7.97
N SER A 326 21.52 7.62 7.47
CA SER A 326 20.12 8.00 7.30
C SER A 326 19.39 7.16 6.25
N VAL A 327 20.13 6.49 5.37
CA VAL A 327 19.60 5.54 4.38
C VAL A 327 19.32 4.17 5.00
N LEU A 328 20.09 3.79 6.03
CA LEU A 328 20.12 2.44 6.56
C LEU A 328 18.76 1.98 7.07
N SER A 329 18.04 2.82 7.81
CA SER A 329 16.74 2.47 8.38
C SER A 329 15.68 2.16 7.30
N ILE A 330 15.71 2.89 6.18
CA ILE A 330 14.79 2.66 5.05
C ILE A 330 15.14 1.33 4.38
N VAL A 331 16.42 1.10 4.12
CA VAL A 331 16.90 -0.12 3.47
C VAL A 331 16.64 -1.35 4.34
N SER A 332 16.96 -1.31 5.63
CA SER A 332 16.78 -2.46 6.54
C SER A 332 15.31 -2.84 6.67
N ASN A 333 14.40 -1.87 6.79
CA ASN A 333 12.97 -2.12 6.92
C ASN A 333 12.37 -2.73 5.65
N GLN A 334 12.71 -2.19 4.47
CA GLN A 334 12.19 -2.75 3.21
C GLN A 334 12.83 -4.08 2.86
N ARG A 335 14.12 -4.27 3.14
CA ARG A 335 14.78 -5.57 2.98
C ARG A 335 14.18 -6.63 3.89
N ALA A 336 13.97 -6.32 5.17
CA ALA A 336 13.30 -7.23 6.11
C ALA A 336 11.90 -7.62 5.58
N SER A 337 11.16 -6.64 5.05
CA SER A 337 9.85 -6.88 4.43
C SER A 337 9.94 -7.82 3.23
N LEU A 338 10.92 -7.62 2.34
CA LEU A 338 11.16 -8.51 1.20
C LEU A 338 11.49 -9.93 1.65
N ILE A 339 12.38 -10.07 2.63
CA ILE A 339 12.80 -11.36 3.18
C ILE A 339 11.62 -12.11 3.80
N ILE A 340 10.75 -11.42 4.53
CA ILE A 340 9.55 -12.05 5.10
C ILE A 340 8.57 -12.50 4.01
N ARG A 341 8.40 -11.75 2.91
CA ARG A 341 7.58 -12.22 1.78
C ARG A 341 8.12 -13.52 1.21
N HIS A 342 9.42 -13.58 0.94
CA HIS A 342 10.06 -14.81 0.46
C HIS A 342 9.93 -15.96 1.48
N ALA A 343 10.01 -15.67 2.79
CA ALA A 343 9.80 -16.67 3.83
C ALA A 343 8.35 -17.22 3.83
N ILE A 344 7.35 -16.36 3.64
CA ILE A 344 5.94 -16.77 3.49
C ILE A 344 5.76 -17.66 2.25
N GLU A 345 6.33 -17.27 1.10
CA GLU A 345 6.28 -18.06 -0.13
C GLU A 345 6.87 -19.46 0.07
N ARG A 346 8.02 -19.57 0.77
CA ARG A 346 8.62 -20.87 1.09
C ARG A 346 7.73 -21.73 1.98
N ILE A 347 6.98 -21.13 2.90
CA ILE A 347 6.03 -21.87 3.74
C ILE A 347 4.85 -22.36 2.93
N ASP A 348 4.36 -21.54 2.00
CA ASP A 348 3.28 -21.94 1.08
C ASP A 348 3.70 -23.12 0.19
N GLU A 349 4.99 -23.21 -0.13
CA GLU A 349 5.60 -24.33 -0.84
C GLU A 349 5.88 -25.56 0.06
N GLY A 350 5.64 -25.47 1.37
CA GLY A 350 5.88 -26.54 2.35
C GLY A 350 7.32 -26.58 2.91
N SER A 351 8.13 -25.56 2.63
CA SER A 351 9.55 -25.45 3.00
C SER A 351 9.76 -24.54 4.22
N GLU A 352 9.08 -24.84 5.34
CA GLU A 352 9.13 -24.03 6.57
C GLU A 352 10.55 -23.86 7.14
N ARG A 353 11.36 -24.92 7.08
CA ARG A 353 12.75 -24.84 7.53
C ARG A 353 13.57 -23.82 6.76
N GLU A 354 13.41 -23.79 5.42
CA GLU A 354 14.12 -22.82 4.58
C GLU A 354 13.66 -21.38 4.86
N ALA A 355 12.38 -21.19 5.17
CA ALA A 355 11.84 -19.91 5.58
C ALA A 355 12.47 -19.42 6.90
N LEU A 356 12.58 -20.29 7.90
CA LEU A 356 13.24 -19.99 9.17
C LEU A 356 14.73 -19.70 8.99
N ASP A 357 15.44 -20.50 8.19
CA ASP A 357 16.86 -20.29 7.90
C ASP A 357 17.08 -18.92 7.23
N LEU A 358 16.21 -18.55 6.29
CA LEU A 358 16.25 -17.25 5.61
C LEU A 358 16.05 -16.07 6.60
N LEU A 359 15.06 -16.18 7.49
CA LEU A 359 14.75 -15.15 8.47
C LEU A 359 15.84 -15.00 9.53
N ASN A 360 16.35 -16.11 10.06
CA ASN A 360 17.44 -16.10 11.05
C ASN A 360 18.72 -15.50 10.46
N HIS A 361 19.07 -15.85 9.21
CA HIS A 361 20.24 -15.28 8.54
C HIS A 361 20.15 -13.76 8.38
N GLU A 362 18.97 -13.24 8.05
CA GLU A 362 18.78 -11.78 7.96
C GLU A 362 18.78 -11.12 9.35
N LEU A 363 18.22 -11.77 10.36
CA LEU A 363 18.25 -11.30 11.75
C LEU A 363 19.70 -11.16 12.26
N GLU A 364 20.54 -12.18 12.05
CA GLU A 364 21.96 -12.16 12.44
C GLU A 364 22.71 -10.98 11.80
N LYS A 365 22.46 -10.70 10.51
CA LYS A 365 23.06 -9.54 9.83
C LYS A 365 22.61 -8.22 10.44
N LEU A 366 21.32 -8.05 10.71
CA LEU A 366 20.77 -6.81 11.27
C LEU A 366 21.29 -6.56 12.69
N GLU A 367 21.45 -7.61 13.50
CA GLU A 367 22.00 -7.54 14.85
C GLU A 367 23.50 -7.19 14.82
N ALA A 368 24.25 -7.70 13.84
CA ALA A 368 25.67 -7.42 13.66
C ALA A 368 25.98 -5.94 13.33
N ILE A 369 25.00 -5.18 12.84
CA ILE A 369 25.14 -3.73 12.58
C ILE A 369 25.36 -2.95 13.89
N GLN A 370 24.86 -3.44 15.03
CA GLN A 370 25.00 -2.81 16.35
C GLN A 370 24.47 -1.37 16.43
N ARG A 371 23.43 -1.05 15.63
CA ARG A 371 22.75 0.26 15.59
C ARG A 371 21.23 0.09 15.81
N PRO A 372 20.80 -0.26 17.04
CA PRO A 372 19.40 -0.61 17.33
C PRO A 372 18.41 0.52 17.03
N GLU A 373 18.85 1.78 17.08
CA GLU A 373 18.04 2.94 16.72
C GLU A 373 17.73 3.04 15.22
N LEU A 374 18.48 2.33 14.36
CA LEU A 374 18.27 2.29 12.91
C LEU A 374 17.62 0.99 12.44
N THR A 375 17.94 -0.14 13.10
CA THR A 375 17.53 -1.49 12.68
C THR A 375 16.49 -2.14 13.59
N GLY A 376 16.15 -1.52 14.74
CA GLY A 376 15.29 -2.11 15.76
C GLY A 376 13.92 -2.55 15.24
N ASP A 377 13.29 -1.73 14.41
CA ASP A 377 11.98 -2.06 13.80
C ASP A 377 12.09 -3.27 12.88
N SER A 378 13.15 -3.34 12.05
CA SER A 378 13.43 -4.46 11.14
C SER A 378 13.67 -5.76 11.93
N ILE A 379 14.45 -5.68 13.00
CA ILE A 379 14.74 -6.80 13.93
C ILE A 379 13.44 -7.28 14.59
N LEU A 380 12.63 -6.36 15.12
CA LEU A 380 11.35 -6.70 15.76
C LEU A 380 10.41 -7.37 14.75
N LEU A 381 10.34 -6.86 13.52
CA LEU A 381 9.50 -7.40 12.46
C LEU A 381 9.89 -8.86 12.13
N ILE A 382 11.19 -9.14 11.95
CA ILE A 382 11.68 -10.49 11.66
C ILE A 382 11.48 -11.42 12.86
N ARG A 383 11.85 -11.00 14.07
CA ARG A 383 11.66 -11.82 15.29
C ARG A 383 10.20 -12.18 15.52
N SER A 384 9.31 -11.19 15.43
CA SER A 384 7.87 -11.42 15.59
C SER A 384 7.32 -12.38 14.53
N THR A 385 7.89 -12.38 13.33
CA THR A 385 7.56 -13.35 12.28
C THR A 385 8.04 -14.74 12.67
N ILE A 386 9.32 -14.89 13.05
CA ILE A 386 9.92 -16.16 13.53
C ILE A 386 9.10 -16.79 14.66
N ASP A 387 8.78 -16.00 15.69
CA ASP A 387 8.00 -16.47 16.85
C ASP A 387 6.63 -17.03 16.43
N ARG A 388 6.01 -16.44 15.42
CA ARG A 388 4.73 -16.91 14.89
C ARG A 388 4.87 -18.21 14.12
N ILE A 389 5.92 -18.35 13.29
CA ILE A 389 6.27 -19.61 12.61
C ILE A 389 6.29 -20.73 13.64
N ASN A 390 7.15 -20.55 14.65
CA ASN A 390 7.37 -21.51 15.72
C ASN A 390 6.11 -21.77 16.57
N GLY A 391 5.25 -20.76 16.71
CA GLY A 391 3.95 -20.85 17.39
C GLY A 391 2.85 -21.59 16.62
N GLY A 392 3.16 -22.19 15.46
CA GLY A 392 2.19 -22.92 14.65
C GLY A 392 1.42 -22.02 13.69
N TRP A 393 2.15 -21.25 12.89
CA TRP A 393 1.69 -20.30 11.85
C TRP A 393 0.68 -20.87 10.83
N THR A 394 0.37 -22.15 10.89
CA THR A 394 -0.66 -22.82 10.08
C THR A 394 -2.10 -22.38 10.40
N ARG A 395 -2.35 -21.57 11.43
CA ARG A 395 -3.65 -20.90 11.64
C ARG A 395 -3.74 -19.63 10.80
N THR A 396 -4.82 -19.52 10.02
CA THR A 396 -5.12 -18.44 9.06
C THR A 396 -4.72 -17.04 9.56
N ARG A 397 -5.02 -16.68 10.82
CA ARG A 397 -4.75 -15.34 11.40
C ARG A 397 -3.27 -14.94 11.52
N GLY A 398 -2.38 -15.88 11.85
CA GLY A 398 -0.95 -15.56 12.03
C GLY A 398 -0.31 -15.08 10.73
N ARG A 399 -0.74 -15.68 9.61
CA ARG A 399 -0.38 -15.34 8.23
C ARG A 399 -0.93 -13.97 7.82
N LYS A 400 -2.22 -13.72 8.06
CA LYS A 400 -2.88 -12.44 7.74
C LYS A 400 -2.11 -11.24 8.28
N PHE A 401 -1.81 -11.28 9.57
CA PHE A 401 -1.12 -10.18 10.22
C PHE A 401 0.33 -10.00 9.71
N ALA A 402 1.06 -11.09 9.45
CA ALA A 402 2.43 -10.98 8.92
C ALA A 402 2.43 -10.33 7.52
N GLN A 403 1.51 -10.74 6.64
CA GLN A 403 1.34 -10.14 5.31
C GLN A 403 0.94 -8.66 5.39
N TYR A 404 0.02 -8.30 6.30
CA TYR A 404 -0.40 -6.93 6.53
C TYR A 404 0.75 -6.03 7.03
N GLY A 405 1.49 -6.47 8.06
CA GLY A 405 2.62 -5.72 8.61
C GLY A 405 3.72 -5.49 7.56
N VAL A 406 4.10 -6.55 6.85
CA VAL A 406 5.10 -6.50 5.77
C VAL A 406 4.76 -5.47 4.70
N ARG A 407 3.49 -5.31 4.34
CA ARG A 407 3.07 -4.33 3.33
C ARG A 407 3.22 -2.89 3.80
N SER A 408 2.94 -2.61 5.08
CA SER A 408 3.15 -1.29 5.66
C SER A 408 4.61 -0.88 5.57
N TYR A 409 5.51 -1.77 6.02
CA TYR A 409 6.96 -1.56 5.93
C TYR A 409 7.49 -1.58 4.49
N ALA A 410 6.86 -2.32 3.57
CA ALA A 410 7.23 -2.30 2.16
C ALA A 410 6.86 -1.00 1.45
N LYS A 411 5.71 -0.40 1.79
CA LYS A 411 5.26 0.89 1.23
C LYS A 411 5.91 2.11 1.91
N MET A 412 6.35 1.98 3.18
CA MET A 412 6.87 3.06 4.04
C MET A 412 6.13 4.39 3.85
N SER A 413 4.80 4.35 3.93
CA SER A 413 3.90 5.52 3.87
C SER A 413 3.66 6.03 5.29
N SER A 414 3.77 7.33 5.53
CA SER A 414 3.50 7.89 6.84
C SER A 414 1.99 7.91 7.10
N HIS A 415 1.56 7.00 7.95
CA HIS A 415 0.54 7.30 8.96
C HIS A 415 0.98 6.90 10.38
N GLU A 416 2.19 6.38 10.55
CA GLU A 416 2.89 6.15 11.82
C GLU A 416 4.39 5.99 11.51
N TYR A 417 5.23 6.51 12.42
CA TYR A 417 6.71 6.42 12.53
C TYR A 417 7.59 7.52 11.89
N TRP A 418 8.24 8.29 12.77
CA TRP A 418 9.70 8.33 12.98
C TRP A 418 9.97 8.76 14.46
N CYS A 419 10.72 7.93 15.20
CA CYS A 419 11.45 8.19 16.46
C CYS A 419 10.75 8.84 17.69
N ALA A 420 10.66 8.04 18.75
CA ALA A 420 10.73 8.37 20.19
C ALA A 420 10.55 9.84 20.63
N GLU A 421 9.35 10.15 21.13
CA GLU A 421 9.18 10.84 22.41
C GLU A 421 8.28 9.98 23.32
N ASP A 422 8.70 9.83 24.58
CA ASP A 422 8.23 8.88 25.61
C ASP A 422 6.78 9.07 26.12
N SER A 423 5.80 9.29 25.24
CA SER A 423 4.41 9.44 25.72
C SER A 423 3.29 9.01 24.77
N PHE A 424 3.52 8.03 23.89
CA PHE A 424 2.40 7.45 23.15
C PHE A 424 2.51 5.93 23.04
N SER A 425 1.69 5.24 23.83
CA SER A 425 1.51 3.78 23.78
C SER A 425 0.74 3.39 22.52
N PRO A 426 1.14 2.34 21.79
CA PRO A 426 0.42 1.85 20.62
C PRO A 426 -1.00 1.43 21.01
N SER A 427 -2.01 1.82 20.23
CA SER A 427 -3.40 1.37 20.46
C SER A 427 -3.65 -0.10 20.08
N PHE A 428 -2.61 -0.93 20.10
CA PHE A 428 -2.68 -2.38 19.84
C PHE A 428 -2.21 -3.24 21.03
N LYS A 429 -2.03 -2.66 22.23
CA LYS A 429 -1.84 -3.43 23.47
C LYS A 429 -2.80 -2.99 24.59
N GLN A 430 -3.98 -3.56 24.59
CA GLN A 430 -4.61 -4.09 25.81
C GLN A 430 -5.16 -5.49 25.50
N PHE A 431 -4.26 -6.43 25.23
CA PHE A 431 -4.52 -7.83 25.57
C PHE A 431 -3.43 -8.20 26.56
N SER A 432 -3.80 -8.30 27.83
CA SER A 432 -3.02 -8.98 28.84
C SER A 432 -3.16 -10.48 28.62
N ASP A 433 -2.05 -11.20 28.57
CA ASP A 433 -1.95 -12.65 28.40
C ASP A 433 -2.52 -13.49 29.57
N ASP A 434 -3.34 -12.92 30.46
CA ASP A 434 -3.76 -13.52 31.74
C ASP A 434 -5.25 -13.95 31.83
N GLU A 435 -6.00 -14.01 30.72
CA GLU A 435 -7.35 -14.62 30.73
C GLU A 435 -7.63 -15.53 29.51
N LEU A 436 -6.93 -16.67 29.45
CA LEU A 436 -7.42 -17.90 28.79
C LEU A 436 -7.27 -19.10 29.72
#